data_AF-A0A8T5KZK1-F1
#
_entry.id   AF-A0A8T5KZK1-F1
#
_cell.length_a   1.000
_cell.length_b   1.000
_cell.length_c   1.000
_cell.angle_alpha   90.00
_cell.angle_beta   90.00
_cell.angle_gamma   90.00
#
_symmetry.space_group_name_H-M   'P 1'
#
loop_
_entity.id
_entity.type
_entity.pdbx_description
1 polymer ?
#
loop_
_entity_poly.entity_id
_entity_poly.type
_entity_poly.pdbx_seq_one_letter_code
_entity_poly.pdbx_strand_id
1 'polypeptide(L)'
;MADIFGSLFNLETLYAFANSQGYMYWLNLGISIILTTIIGGIVLIVLSKVLSRWTGNISNYGHAFMVVLVINIINFFGILGILLGFLYGIPFLGLILPVIVWIGLLKVFFGELNTKGVIILGVISYILSMTLIPILVSTAGSFIMI
;
A
#
# COMPACT_ATOMS: atom_id res chain seq x y z
N MET A 1 12.59 -17.02 21.36
CA MET A 1 11.84 -17.06 20.09
C MET A 1 10.33 -17.27 20.30
N ALA A 2 9.88 -17.97 21.36
CA ALA A 2 8.46 -18.13 21.69
C ALA A 2 7.77 -16.86 22.23
N ASP A 3 8.51 -15.94 22.88
CA ASP A 3 7.91 -14.75 23.53
C ASP A 3 7.48 -13.63 22.56
N ILE A 4 8.04 -13.57 21.34
CA ILE A 4 7.69 -12.52 20.36
C ILE A 4 6.31 -12.80 19.74
N PHE A 5 5.97 -14.07 19.52
CA PHE A 5 4.65 -14.47 19.03
C PHE A 5 3.56 -14.22 20.07
N GLY A 6 3.88 -14.47 21.36
CA GLY A 6 3.00 -14.16 22.48
C GLY A 6 2.74 -12.66 22.61
N SER A 7 3.73 -11.79 22.39
CA SER A 7 3.58 -10.34 22.53
C SER A 7 2.93 -9.63 21.34
N LEU A 8 3.08 -10.15 20.11
CA LEU A 8 2.50 -9.56 18.88
C LEU A 8 1.01 -9.85 18.70
N PHE A 9 0.53 -10.97 19.24
CA PHE A 9 -0.90 -11.32 19.30
C PHE A 9 -1.46 -11.28 20.73
N ASN A 10 -0.74 -10.64 21.66
CA ASN A 10 -1.28 -10.40 22.98
C ASN A 10 -2.48 -9.47 22.82
N LEU A 11 -3.69 -9.98 23.09
CA LEU A 11 -4.91 -9.19 23.02
C LEU A 11 -4.78 -7.92 23.86
N GLU A 12 -4.02 -7.97 24.96
CA GLU A 12 -3.78 -6.84 25.86
C GLU A 12 -2.92 -5.74 25.21
N THR A 13 -1.91 -6.08 24.40
CA THR A 13 -1.10 -5.09 23.67
C THR A 13 -1.88 -4.50 22.50
N LEU A 14 -2.70 -5.31 21.82
CA LEU A 14 -3.62 -4.83 20.77
C LEU A 14 -4.71 -3.92 21.35
N TYR A 15 -5.25 -4.27 22.51
CA TYR A 15 -6.27 -3.49 23.20
C TYR A 15 -5.70 -2.19 23.78
N ALA A 16 -4.47 -2.23 24.32
CA ALA A 16 -3.74 -1.04 24.74
C ALA A 16 -3.43 -0.13 23.54
N PHE A 17 -3.01 -0.68 22.40
CA PHE A 17 -2.77 0.09 21.18
C PHE A 17 -4.05 0.74 20.65
N ALA A 18 -5.16 0.00 20.58
CA ALA A 18 -6.46 0.53 20.13
C ALA A 18 -6.96 1.69 21.00
N ASN A 19 -6.68 1.65 22.32
CA ASN A 19 -7.05 2.70 23.26
C ASN A 19 -5.96 3.75 23.50
N SER A 20 -4.75 3.57 22.94
CA SER A 20 -3.62 4.49 23.15
C SER A 20 -3.78 5.84 22.44
N GLN A 21 -4.68 5.90 21.45
CA GLN A 21 -4.91 7.08 20.62
C GLN A 21 -6.37 7.53 20.71
N GLY A 22 -6.60 8.85 20.71
CA GLY A 22 -7.93 9.44 20.80
C GLY A 22 -8.78 9.24 19.54
N TYR A 23 -10.10 9.42 19.64
CA TYR A 23 -11.04 9.23 18.52
C TYR A 23 -10.67 10.03 17.26
N MET A 24 -10.12 11.24 17.42
CA MET A 24 -9.73 12.13 16.33
C MET A 24 -8.60 11.53 15.48
N TYR A 25 -7.67 10.81 16.11
CA TYR A 25 -6.59 10.13 15.41
C TYR A 25 -7.13 9.03 14.48
N TRP A 26 -8.05 8.21 14.99
CA TRP A 26 -8.67 7.13 14.22
C TRP A 26 -9.53 7.64 13.06
N LEU A 27 -10.26 8.74 13.27
CA LEU A 27 -10.99 9.41 12.19
C LEU A 27 -10.04 9.94 11.11
N ASN A 28 -8.95 10.61 11.50
CA ASN A 28 -7.96 11.12 10.56
C ASN A 28 -7.26 10.00 9.78
N LEU A 29 -6.98 8.86 10.42
CA LEU A 29 -6.48 7.67 9.73
C LEU A 29 -7.48 7.15 8.70
N GLY A 30 -8.74 7.01 9.07
CA GLY A 30 -9.80 6.56 8.16
C GLY A 30 -9.94 7.47 6.94
N ILE A 31 -9.99 8.79 7.16
CA ILE A 31 -10.04 9.80 6.09
C ILE A 31 -8.81 9.69 5.21
N SER A 32 -7.61 9.57 5.80
CA SER A 32 -6.35 9.45 5.06
C SER A 32 -6.31 8.19 4.19
N ILE A 33 -6.76 7.04 4.71
CA ILE A 33 -6.86 5.79 3.95
C ILE A 33 -7.81 5.96 2.76
N ILE A 34 -8.97 6.57 2.95
CA ILE A 34 -9.93 6.78 1.87
C ILE A 34 -9.34 7.69 0.79
N LEU A 35 -8.81 8.85 1.16
CA LEU A 35 -8.21 9.83 0.23
C LEU A 35 -7.03 9.24 -0.55
N THR A 36 -6.09 8.62 0.15
CA THR A 36 -4.92 7.98 -0.48
C THR A 36 -5.33 6.83 -1.40
N THR A 37 -6.39 6.09 -1.05
CA THR A 37 -6.92 5.00 -1.90
C THR A 37 -7.58 5.54 -3.17
N ILE A 38 -8.38 6.60 -3.05
CA ILE A 38 -9.03 7.22 -4.21
C ILE A 38 -7.97 7.80 -5.16
N ILE A 39 -7.06 8.62 -4.64
CA ILE A 39 -6.02 9.27 -5.43
C ILE A 39 -5.07 8.24 -6.03
N GLY A 40 -4.57 7.31 -5.22
CA GLY A 40 -3.68 6.25 -5.69
C GLY A 40 -4.35 5.33 -6.71
N GLY A 41 -5.63 5.00 -6.53
CA GLY A 41 -6.42 4.21 -7.47
C GLY A 41 -6.54 4.90 -8.82
N ILE A 42 -6.86 6.20 -8.84
CA ILE A 42 -6.91 7.00 -10.07
C ILE A 42 -5.53 7.02 -10.76
N VAL A 43 -4.46 7.27 -10.02
CA VAL A 43 -3.09 7.28 -10.55
C VAL A 43 -2.75 5.92 -11.17
N LEU A 44 -3.09 4.81 -10.50
CA LEU A 44 -2.85 3.46 -10.99
C LEU A 44 -3.67 3.15 -12.24
N ILE A 45 -4.92 3.62 -12.35
CA ILE A 45 -5.74 3.50 -13.57
C ILE A 45 -5.09 4.25 -14.73
N VAL A 46 -4.69 5.52 -14.51
CA VAL A 46 -4.02 6.32 -15.54
C VAL A 46 -2.73 5.63 -15.99
N LEU A 47 -1.92 5.18 -15.04
CA LEU A 47 -0.64 4.52 -15.32
C LEU A 47 -0.84 3.21 -16.10
N SER A 48 -1.77 2.37 -15.65
CA SER A 48 -2.09 1.11 -16.30
C SER A 48 -2.65 1.31 -17.72
N LYS A 49 -3.41 2.38 -17.96
CA LYS A 49 -3.89 2.76 -19.30
C LYS A 49 -2.77 3.26 -20.21
N VAL A 50 -1.80 4.00 -19.68
CA VAL A 50 -0.62 4.46 -20.45
C VAL A 50 0.28 3.27 -20.80
N LEU A 51 0.47 2.36 -19.85
CA LEU A 51 1.36 1.21 -19.98
C LEU A 51 0.74 0.01 -20.69
N SER A 52 -0.59 -0.08 -20.81
CA SER A 52 -1.28 -1.22 -21.47
C SER A 52 -0.80 -1.48 -22.89
N ARG A 53 -0.37 -0.42 -23.60
CA ARG A 53 0.26 -0.52 -24.93
C ARG A 53 1.55 -1.37 -24.93
N TRP A 54 2.22 -1.48 -23.79
CA TRP A 54 3.53 -2.14 -23.63
C TRP A 54 3.44 -3.40 -22.77
N THR A 55 2.46 -3.49 -21.86
CA THR A 55 2.39 -4.52 -20.82
C THR A 55 1.30 -5.57 -21.04
N GLY A 56 0.41 -5.36 -22.01
CA GLY A 56 -0.72 -6.21 -22.35
C GLY A 56 -2.06 -5.49 -22.21
N ASN A 57 -3.10 -5.99 -22.89
CA ASN A 57 -4.43 -5.43 -22.79
C ASN A 57 -5.02 -5.74 -21.41
N ILE A 58 -5.15 -4.71 -20.57
CA ILE A 58 -5.85 -4.79 -19.29
C ILE A 58 -7.33 -4.69 -19.58
N SER A 59 -8.09 -5.75 -19.28
CA SER A 59 -9.54 -5.77 -19.52
C SER A 59 -10.32 -5.06 -18.40
N ASN A 60 -9.82 -5.14 -17.15
CA ASN A 60 -10.53 -4.65 -15.97
C ASN A 60 -9.64 -3.75 -15.09
N TYR A 61 -9.95 -2.45 -15.10
CA TYR A 61 -9.26 -1.44 -14.28
C TYR A 61 -9.83 -1.30 -12.86
N GLY A 62 -10.96 -1.94 -12.55
CA GLY A 62 -11.64 -1.85 -11.26
C GLY A 62 -10.80 -2.35 -10.09
N HIS A 63 -9.89 -3.30 -10.34
CA HIS A 63 -8.99 -3.81 -9.31
C HIS A 63 -7.94 -2.81 -8.83
N ALA A 64 -7.72 -1.70 -9.55
CA ALA A 64 -6.73 -0.69 -9.16
C ALA A 64 -7.00 -0.11 -7.76
N PHE A 65 -8.25 0.19 -7.45
CA PHE A 65 -8.62 0.71 -6.12
C PHE A 65 -8.40 -0.33 -5.02
N MET A 66 -8.68 -1.62 -5.29
CA MET A 66 -8.43 -2.68 -4.32
C MET A 66 -6.94 -2.85 -4.04
N VAL A 67 -6.10 -2.85 -5.08
CA VAL A 67 -4.64 -2.96 -4.92
C VAL A 67 -4.13 -1.85 -4.01
N VAL A 68 -4.53 -0.61 -4.29
CA VAL A 68 -4.08 0.55 -3.51
C VAL A 68 -4.63 0.50 -2.07
N LEU A 69 -5.89 0.09 -1.88
CA LEU A 69 -6.48 -0.08 -0.55
C LEU A 69 -5.69 -1.08 0.29
N VAL A 70 -5.41 -2.26 -0.28
CA VAL A 70 -4.66 -3.32 0.42
C VAL A 70 -3.26 -2.83 0.79
N ILE A 71 -2.60 -2.11 -0.11
CA ILE A 71 -1.27 -1.54 0.15
C ILE A 71 -1.32 -0.48 1.25
N ASN A 72 -2.32 0.38 1.24
CA ASN A 72 -2.50 1.37 2.29
C ASN A 72 -2.71 0.67 3.64
N ILE A 73 -3.55 -0.36 3.72
CA ILE A 73 -3.73 -1.16 4.94
C ILE A 73 -2.38 -1.78 5.38
N ILE A 74 -1.65 -2.41 4.46
CA ILE A 74 -0.33 -3.00 4.75
C ILE A 74 0.64 -1.97 5.34
N ASN A 75 0.66 -0.75 4.78
CA ASN A 75 1.54 0.33 5.21
C ASN A 75 1.11 0.95 6.54
N PHE A 76 -0.19 1.25 6.71
CA PHE A 76 -0.72 1.92 7.90
C PHE A 76 -0.67 1.03 9.14
N PHE A 77 -0.92 -0.27 9.00
CA PHE A 77 -0.86 -1.22 10.11
C PHE A 77 0.55 -1.78 10.35
N GLY A 78 1.56 -1.28 9.63
CA GLY A 78 2.95 -1.69 9.84
C GLY A 78 3.20 -3.19 9.59
N ILE A 79 2.37 -3.83 8.77
CA ILE A 79 2.47 -5.28 8.48
C ILE A 79 3.85 -5.61 7.90
N LEU A 80 4.41 -4.70 7.09
CA LEU A 80 5.79 -4.83 6.58
C LEU A 80 6.85 -4.77 7.69
N GLY A 81 6.65 -3.96 8.73
CA GLY A 81 7.56 -3.88 9.88
C GLY A 81 7.60 -5.19 10.67
N ILE A 82 6.45 -5.83 10.83
CA ILE A 82 6.34 -7.17 11.42
C ILE A 82 7.11 -8.18 10.56
N LEU A 83 6.91 -8.15 9.23
CA LEU A 83 7.63 -9.02 8.28
C LEU A 83 9.15 -8.81 8.32
N LEU A 84 9.61 -7.57 8.43
CA LEU A 84 11.03 -7.22 8.51
C LEU A 84 11.66 -7.75 9.80
N GLY A 85 10.91 -7.83 10.90
CA GLY A 85 11.36 -8.46 12.15
C GLY A 85 11.70 -9.94 11.99
N PHE A 86 10.99 -10.67 11.11
CA PHE A 86 11.27 -12.08 10.82
C PHE A 86 12.49 -12.29 9.91
N LEU A 87 12.89 -11.28 9.17
CA LEU A 87 13.92 -11.36 8.13
C LEU A 87 15.16 -10.49 8.48
N TYR A 88 15.34 -10.24 9.78
CA TYR A 88 16.46 -9.46 10.32
C TYR A 88 17.80 -10.11 9.92
N GLY A 89 18.60 -9.39 9.13
CA GLY A 89 19.91 -9.85 8.64
C GLY A 89 20.11 -9.78 7.13
N ILE A 90 19.05 -9.53 6.34
CA ILE A 90 19.18 -9.35 4.89
C ILE A 90 19.36 -7.86 4.55
N PRO A 91 20.51 -7.45 3.97
CA PRO A 91 20.72 -6.06 3.58
C PRO A 91 19.71 -5.63 2.50
N PHE A 92 19.28 -4.36 2.54
CA PHE A 92 18.33 -3.74 1.60
C PHE A 92 16.90 -4.32 1.58
N LEU A 93 16.58 -5.29 2.43
CA LEU A 93 15.26 -5.92 2.45
C LEU A 93 14.13 -4.91 2.74
N GLY A 94 14.39 -3.91 3.58
CA GLY A 94 13.43 -2.83 3.86
C GLY A 94 13.04 -2.00 2.62
N LEU A 95 13.89 -1.98 1.59
CA LEU A 95 13.62 -1.28 0.33
C LEU A 95 12.99 -2.21 -0.71
N ILE A 96 13.43 -3.47 -0.76
CA ILE A 96 12.97 -4.44 -1.77
C ILE A 96 11.59 -5.01 -1.41
N LEU A 97 11.32 -5.25 -0.12
CA LEU A 97 10.07 -5.87 0.33
C LEU A 97 8.81 -5.10 -0.10
N PRO A 98 8.72 -3.76 0.05
CA PRO A 98 7.59 -3.00 -0.45
C PRO A 98 7.37 -3.16 -1.96
N VAL A 99 8.46 -3.21 -2.74
CA VAL A 99 8.41 -3.40 -4.20
C VAL A 99 7.86 -4.79 -4.54
N ILE A 100 8.32 -5.83 -3.84
CA ILE A 100 7.82 -7.19 -4.02
C ILE A 100 6.33 -7.27 -3.71
N VAL A 101 5.86 -6.60 -2.65
CA VAL A 101 4.43 -6.56 -2.31
C VAL A 101 3.62 -5.87 -3.40
N TRP A 102 4.09 -4.75 -3.95
CA TRP A 102 3.46 -4.10 -5.11
C TRP A 102 3.34 -5.05 -6.30
N ILE A 103 4.44 -5.73 -6.67
CA ILE A 103 4.47 -6.69 -7.78
C ILE A 103 3.52 -7.87 -7.52
N GLY A 104 3.54 -8.43 -6.31
CA GLY A 104 2.70 -9.55 -5.90
C GLY A 104 1.22 -9.20 -5.98
N LEU A 105 0.81 -8.06 -5.42
CA LEU A 105 -0.58 -7.61 -5.46
C LEU A 105 -1.02 -7.32 -6.90
N LEU A 106 -0.21 -6.63 -7.69
CA LEU A 106 -0.53 -6.44 -9.10
C LEU A 106 -0.65 -7.75 -9.85
N LYS A 107 0.17 -8.78 -9.57
CA LYS A 107 0.02 -10.08 -10.22
C LYS A 107 -1.26 -10.79 -9.81
N VAL A 108 -1.65 -10.70 -8.54
CA VAL A 108 -2.88 -11.33 -8.01
C VAL A 108 -4.13 -10.66 -8.59
N PHE A 109 -4.16 -9.32 -8.60
CA PHE A 109 -5.33 -8.55 -9.00
C PHE A 109 -5.42 -8.28 -10.51
N PHE A 110 -4.27 -8.19 -11.19
CA PHE A 110 -4.17 -8.08 -12.65
C PHE A 110 -3.53 -9.34 -13.22
N GLY A 111 -4.15 -10.51 -12.98
CA GLY A 111 -3.64 -11.81 -13.42
C GLY A 111 -3.32 -11.89 -14.91
N GLU A 112 -4.06 -11.13 -15.72
CA GLU A 112 -3.94 -10.99 -17.18
C GLU A 112 -2.64 -10.33 -17.64
N LEU A 113 -1.96 -9.57 -16.77
CA LEU A 113 -0.71 -8.90 -17.13
C LEU A 113 0.44 -9.89 -17.25
N ASN A 114 1.24 -9.71 -18.30
CA ASN A 114 2.52 -10.40 -18.46
C ASN A 114 3.45 -10.06 -17.29
N THR A 115 4.24 -11.03 -16.82
CA THR A 115 5.13 -10.85 -15.65
C THR A 115 6.06 -9.65 -15.80
N LYS A 116 6.59 -9.40 -17.01
CA LYS A 116 7.41 -8.20 -17.29
C LYS A 116 6.62 -6.90 -17.07
N GLY A 117 5.37 -6.87 -17.51
CA GLY A 117 4.48 -5.72 -17.35
C GLY A 117 4.11 -5.47 -15.90
N VAL A 118 3.88 -6.54 -15.13
CA VAL A 118 3.63 -6.45 -13.68
C VAL A 118 4.84 -5.89 -12.94
N ILE A 119 6.05 -6.32 -13.28
CA ILE A 119 7.28 -5.82 -12.66
C ILE A 119 7.44 -4.32 -12.93
N ILE A 120 7.31 -3.89 -14.20
CA ILE A 120 7.44 -2.48 -14.58
C ILE A 120 6.38 -1.63 -13.90
N LEU A 121 5.11 -2.07 -13.97
CA LEU A 121 4.00 -1.36 -13.34
C LEU A 121 4.21 -1.27 -11.83
N GLY A 122 4.59 -2.36 -11.17
CA GLY A 122 4.82 -2.40 -9.72
C GLY A 122 5.94 -1.48 -9.26
N VAL A 123 7.08 -1.47 -9.95
CA VAL A 123 8.20 -0.57 -9.63
C VAL A 123 7.78 0.89 -9.80
N ILE A 124 7.13 1.24 -10.91
CA ILE A 124 6.71 2.62 -11.16
C ILE A 124 5.63 3.04 -10.15
N SER A 125 4.63 2.20 -9.90
CA SER A 125 3.59 2.47 -8.92
C SER A 125 4.16 2.66 -7.51
N TYR A 126 5.15 1.86 -7.12
CA TYR A 126 5.86 2.06 -5.86
C TYR A 126 6.54 3.43 -5.80
N ILE A 127 7.34 3.79 -6.81
CA ILE A 127 8.04 5.09 -6.86
C ILE A 127 7.03 6.25 -6.81
N LEU A 128 5.94 6.17 -7.58
CA LEU A 128 4.88 7.18 -7.58
C LEU A 128 4.13 7.24 -6.23
N SER A 129 4.00 6.11 -5.53
CA SER A 129 3.39 6.09 -4.20
C SER A 129 4.22 6.80 -3.13
N MET A 130 5.54 6.84 -3.29
CA MET A 130 6.43 7.57 -2.39
C MET A 130 6.54 9.06 -2.73
N THR A 131 6.23 9.45 -3.96
CA THR A 131 6.52 10.79 -4.49
C THR A 131 5.25 11.56 -4.87
N LEU A 132 4.52 11.08 -5.87
CA LEU A 132 3.35 11.76 -6.45
C LEU A 132 2.12 11.67 -5.55
N ILE A 133 1.80 10.49 -5.00
CA ILE A 133 0.58 10.29 -4.20
C ILE A 133 0.56 11.20 -2.96
N PRO A 134 1.63 11.33 -2.15
CA PRO A 134 1.64 12.22 -0.99
C PRO A 134 1.40 13.69 -1.37
N ILE A 135 1.99 14.14 -2.49
CA ILE A 135 1.80 15.51 -2.99
C ILE A 135 0.32 15.72 -3.36
N LEU A 136 -0.26 14.82 -4.15
CA LEU A 136 -1.66 14.91 -4.57
C LEU A 136 -2.63 14.85 -3.38
N VAL A 137 -2.36 14.00 -2.39
CA VAL A 137 -3.15 13.89 -1.16
C VAL A 137 -3.06 15.16 -0.33
N SER A 138 -1.86 15.74 -0.17
CA SER A 138 -1.67 17.00 0.55
C SER A 138 -2.43 18.15 -0.13
N THR A 139 -2.36 18.24 -1.46
CA THR A 139 -3.06 19.25 -2.23
C THR A 139 -4.57 19.05 -2.14
N ALA A 140 -5.08 17.83 -2.30
CA ALA A 140 -6.51 17.54 -2.13
C ALA A 140 -7.01 17.85 -0.72
N GLY A 141 -6.22 17.50 0.31
CA GLY A 141 -6.52 17.79 1.71
C GLY A 141 -6.64 19.29 2.00
N SER A 142 -5.82 20.13 1.36
CA SER A 142 -5.94 21.60 1.52
C SER A 142 -7.24 22.18 0.98
N PHE A 143 -7.88 21.53 -0.02
CA PHE A 143 -9.18 21.97 -0.52
C PHE A 143 -10.35 21.50 0.36
N ILE A 144 -10.14 20.46 1.17
CA ILE A 144 -11.14 19.92 2.11
C ILE A 144 -11.10 20.67 3.45
N MET A 145 -9.95 21.25 3.81
CA MET A 145 -9.79 22.13 4.98
C MET A 145 -10.15 23.60 4.67
N ILE A 146 -11.25 23.82 3.92
CA ILE A 146 -12.03 25.06 3.88
C ILE A 146 -13.28 24.82 4.75
#